data_AF-A0AAD5NV26-F1
#
_entry.id   AF-A0AAD5NV26-F1
#
_cell.length_a   1.000
_cell.length_b   1.000
_cell.length_c   1.000
_cell.angle_alpha   90.00
_cell.angle_beta   90.00
_cell.angle_gamma   90.00
#
_symmetry.space_group_name_H-M   'P 1'
#
loop_
_entity.id
_entity.type
_entity.pdbx_description
1 polymer ?
#
loop_
_entity_poly.entity_id
_entity_poly.type
_entity_poly.pdbx_seq_one_letter_code
_entity_poly.pdbx_strand_id
1 'polypeptide(L)'
;MGSYTVKSGYKVGCSLLSDPGLSGEGGGSSSLRTFWKGLWKLSLPAKVKLFVWRACNNFLPTNECLSRRKMHVDPRCPLCKCKNESILHALWVCRLLKVDCLLWPSVNGRCSGGAVYFLEFILDCFHHLNYENMGLLCVVLWRNWYIRNVRVHGSKCDAGINNLEWAHHFLRDYSAASVVSVDAGQSVVQSKI
;
A
#
# COMPACT_ATOMS: atom_id res chain seq x y z
N MET A 1 23.36 16.67 -8.18
CA MET A 1 22.36 15.62 -8.48
C MET A 1 22.61 14.44 -7.55
N GLY A 2 21.68 14.13 -6.64
CA GLY A 2 21.82 13.03 -5.70
C GLY A 2 21.22 11.75 -6.27
N SER A 3 22.05 10.74 -6.53
CA SER A 3 21.61 9.41 -6.93
C SER A 3 21.06 8.62 -5.73
N TYR A 4 19.74 8.68 -5.54
CA TYR A 4 19.05 7.89 -4.51
C TYR A 4 18.98 6.42 -4.94
N THR A 5 19.72 5.58 -4.23
CA THR A 5 19.74 4.13 -4.47
C THR A 5 18.63 3.45 -3.66
N VAL A 6 17.59 2.95 -4.34
CA VAL A 6 16.38 2.33 -3.77
C VAL A 6 16.62 0.94 -3.14
N LYS A 7 17.88 0.56 -2.87
CA LYS A 7 18.25 -0.81 -2.46
C LYS A 7 18.05 -1.12 -0.97
N SER A 8 17.87 -0.12 -0.11
CA SER A 8 17.77 -0.32 1.35
C SER A 8 16.43 -0.96 1.75
N GLY A 9 15.29 -0.48 1.23
CA GLY A 9 13.97 -0.94 1.66
C GLY A 9 13.65 -2.39 1.26
N TYR A 10 14.04 -2.81 0.05
CA TYR A 10 13.88 -4.20 -0.40
C TYR A 10 14.73 -5.15 0.45
N LYS A 11 15.98 -4.77 0.73
CA LYS A 11 16.86 -5.56 1.61
C LYS A 11 16.25 -5.72 3.00
N VAL A 12 15.77 -4.63 3.62
CA VAL A 12 15.09 -4.71 4.93
C VAL A 12 13.85 -5.61 4.86
N GLY A 13 13.04 -5.50 3.80
CA GLY A 13 11.90 -6.39 3.58
C GLY A 13 12.29 -7.88 3.49
N CYS A 14 13.36 -8.19 2.76
CA CYS A 14 13.92 -9.54 2.69
C CYS A 14 14.54 -9.99 4.03
N SER A 15 15.28 -9.12 4.71
CA SER A 15 15.89 -9.39 6.03
C SER A 15 14.83 -9.72 7.07
N LEU A 16 13.71 -8.98 7.10
CA LEU A 16 12.58 -9.26 7.98
C LEU A 16 11.90 -10.62 7.69
N LEU A 17 12.01 -11.12 6.47
CA LEU A 17 11.55 -12.48 6.11
C LEU A 17 12.55 -13.56 6.52
N SER A 18 13.84 -13.22 6.55
CA SER A 18 14.96 -14.12 6.85
C SER A 18 15.35 -14.17 8.33
N ASP A 19 14.88 -13.23 9.16
CA ASP A 19 15.28 -13.14 10.58
C ASP A 19 14.45 -14.08 11.49
N PRO A 20 15.09 -15.09 12.13
CA PRO A 20 14.46 -15.91 13.16
C PRO A 20 14.28 -15.16 14.50
N GLY A 21 14.92 -14.01 14.71
CA GLY A 21 15.11 -13.33 16.00
C GLY A 21 13.94 -12.51 16.56
N LEU A 22 12.79 -12.45 15.90
CA LEU A 22 11.55 -11.90 16.49
C LEU A 22 10.86 -12.92 17.42
N SER A 23 11.63 -13.49 18.34
CA SER A 23 11.18 -14.27 19.50
C SER A 23 10.73 -13.30 20.61
N GLY A 24 9.71 -12.51 20.32
CA GLY A 24 8.92 -11.85 21.34
C GLY A 24 7.67 -12.68 21.57
N GLU A 25 7.58 -13.33 22.73
CA GLU A 25 6.45 -14.15 23.15
C GLU A 25 5.19 -13.30 23.23
N GLY A 26 4.37 -13.37 22.19
CA GLY A 26 3.09 -12.66 22.11
C GLY A 26 2.42 -12.95 20.78
N GLY A 27 1.18 -13.42 20.82
CA GLY A 27 0.41 -13.85 19.63
C GLY A 27 0.36 -12.83 18.47
N GLY A 28 0.58 -11.54 18.75
CA GLY A 28 0.71 -10.48 17.75
C GLY A 28 1.91 -10.62 16.79
N SER A 29 3.01 -11.24 17.24
CA SER A 29 4.23 -11.45 16.41
C SER A 29 3.97 -12.42 15.26
N SER A 30 3.13 -13.44 15.48
CA SER A 30 2.82 -14.46 14.46
C SER A 30 1.95 -13.91 13.32
N SER A 31 0.91 -13.14 13.64
CA SER A 31 0.03 -12.52 12.64
C SER A 31 0.79 -11.53 11.75
N LEU A 32 1.67 -10.71 12.33
CA LEU A 32 2.50 -9.76 11.58
C LEU A 32 3.47 -10.49 10.66
N ARG A 33 4.14 -11.54 11.14
CA ARG A 33 5.06 -12.35 10.33
C ARG A 33 4.33 -12.99 9.14
N THR A 34 3.14 -13.53 9.38
CA THR A 34 2.31 -14.15 8.34
C THR A 34 1.85 -13.12 7.31
N PHE A 35 1.40 -11.96 7.76
CA PHE A 35 1.07 -10.83 6.92
C PHE A 35 2.23 -10.42 6.02
N TRP A 36 3.44 -10.24 6.56
CA TRP A 36 4.59 -9.87 5.75
C TRP A 36 4.90 -10.93 4.71
N LYS A 37 4.95 -12.20 5.08
CA LYS A 37 5.12 -13.31 4.13
C LYS A 37 4.05 -13.28 3.03
N GLY A 38 2.79 -13.03 3.37
CA GLY A 38 1.70 -12.89 2.43
C GLY A 38 1.87 -11.71 1.47
N LEU A 39 2.16 -10.51 2.01
CA LEU A 39 2.39 -9.29 1.22
C LEU A 39 3.48 -9.49 0.16
N TRP A 40 4.59 -10.15 0.54
CA TRP A 40 5.69 -10.39 -0.39
C TRP A 40 5.39 -11.46 -1.43
N LYS A 41 4.45 -12.39 -1.15
CA LYS A 41 3.95 -13.38 -2.13
C LYS A 41 2.97 -12.82 -3.15
N LEU A 42 2.31 -11.69 -2.88
CA LEU A 42 1.37 -11.09 -3.83
C LEU A 42 2.05 -10.75 -5.16
N SER A 43 1.37 -10.98 -6.29
CA SER A 43 1.84 -10.55 -7.61
C SER A 43 1.62 -9.04 -7.78
N LEU A 44 2.48 -8.26 -7.13
CA LEU A 44 2.45 -6.79 -7.14
C LEU A 44 3.83 -6.23 -7.47
N PRO A 45 3.89 -5.06 -8.12
CA PRO A 45 5.14 -4.32 -8.28
C PRO A 45 5.81 -4.05 -6.92
N ALA A 46 7.13 -4.17 -6.87
CA ALA A 46 7.91 -3.92 -5.65
C ALA A 46 7.62 -2.54 -5.02
N LYS A 47 7.34 -1.51 -5.85
CA LYS A 47 6.98 -0.16 -5.38
C LYS A 47 5.69 -0.14 -4.54
N VAL A 48 4.71 -0.99 -4.87
CA VAL A 48 3.44 -1.09 -4.13
C VAL A 48 3.66 -1.81 -2.81
N LYS A 49 4.39 -2.94 -2.81
CA LYS A 49 4.75 -3.68 -1.59
C LYS A 49 5.54 -2.80 -0.61
N LEU A 50 6.54 -2.08 -1.11
CA LEU A 50 7.33 -1.15 -0.30
C LEU A 50 6.50 0.01 0.24
N PHE A 51 5.55 0.52 -0.56
CA PHE A 51 4.61 1.55 -0.10
C PHE A 51 3.77 1.04 1.08
N VAL A 52 3.17 -0.16 0.98
CA VAL A 52 2.39 -0.76 2.06
C VAL A 52 3.25 -0.94 3.32
N TRP A 53 4.48 -1.45 3.16
CA TRP A 53 5.42 -1.56 4.28
C TRP A 53 5.70 -0.20 4.94
N ARG A 54 5.93 0.86 4.16
CA ARG A 54 6.11 2.23 4.70
C ARG A 54 4.87 2.74 5.43
N ALA A 55 3.68 2.44 4.92
CA ALA A 55 2.42 2.82 5.53
C ALA A 55 2.24 2.15 6.90
N CYS A 56 2.51 0.85 7.01
CA CYS A 56 2.46 0.12 8.29
C CYS A 56 3.46 0.63 9.33
N ASN A 57 4.62 1.13 8.89
CA ASN A 57 5.68 1.64 9.78
C ASN A 57 5.58 3.15 10.05
N ASN A 58 4.45 3.79 9.69
CA ASN A 58 4.25 5.23 9.87
C ASN A 58 5.32 6.11 9.20
N PHE A 59 5.84 5.67 8.06
CA PHE A 59 6.87 6.39 7.27
C PHE A 59 6.30 7.26 6.15
N LEU A 60 4.97 7.27 5.97
CA LEU A 60 4.34 8.21 5.04
C LEU A 60 4.27 9.62 5.66
N PRO A 61 4.55 10.68 4.89
CA PRO A 61 4.50 12.06 5.36
C PRO A 61 3.05 12.58 5.45
N THR A 62 2.23 11.97 6.31
CA THR A 62 0.93 12.53 6.68
C THR A 62 1.08 13.60 7.75
N ASN A 63 0.14 14.53 7.86
CA ASN A 63 0.24 15.61 8.85
C ASN A 63 0.33 15.11 10.30
N GLU A 64 -0.33 13.99 10.63
CA GLU A 64 -0.15 13.33 11.93
C GLU A 64 1.31 12.85 12.14
N CYS A 65 1.91 12.22 11.13
CA CYS A 65 3.30 11.75 11.21
C CYS A 65 4.30 12.91 11.27
N LEU A 66 4.05 14.01 10.55
CA LEU A 66 4.88 15.21 10.56
C LEU A 66 4.78 15.94 11.92
N SER A 67 3.57 16.07 12.47
CA SER A 67 3.33 16.63 13.80
C SER A 67 4.06 15.82 14.89
N ARG A 68 4.00 14.48 14.82
CA ARG A 68 4.77 13.60 15.72
C ARG A 68 6.29 13.80 15.63
N ARG A 69 6.80 14.24 14.48
CA ARG A 69 8.21 14.62 14.28
C ARG A 69 8.50 16.08 14.66
N LYS A 70 7.61 16.72 15.42
CA LYS A 70 7.71 18.10 15.91
C LYS A 70 7.76 19.15 14.79
N MET A 71 7.25 18.82 13.60
CA MET A 71 7.07 19.83 12.54
C MET A 71 5.78 20.61 12.80
N HIS A 72 5.85 21.94 12.66
CA HIS A 72 4.69 22.81 12.83
C HIS A 72 3.80 22.75 11.58
N VAL A 73 2.85 21.81 11.56
CA VAL A 73 1.89 21.61 10.48
C VAL A 73 0.47 21.57 11.02
N ASP A 74 -0.50 22.00 10.21
CA ASP A 74 -1.92 21.80 10.50
C ASP A 74 -2.22 20.28 10.49
N PRO A 75 -2.70 19.68 11.59
CA PRO A 75 -2.93 18.24 11.66
C PRO A 75 -4.06 17.78 10.74
N ARG A 76 -4.92 18.68 10.25
CA ARG A 76 -6.06 18.35 9.41
C ARG A 76 -5.64 17.84 8.04
N CYS A 77 -6.42 16.92 7.48
CA CYS A 77 -6.25 16.40 6.14
C CYS A 77 -6.24 17.53 5.11
N PRO A 78 -5.22 17.62 4.24
CA PRO A 78 -5.13 18.69 3.25
C PRO A 78 -6.19 18.59 2.17
N LEU A 79 -6.85 17.42 2.01
CA LEU A 79 -7.95 17.25 1.08
C LEU A 79 -9.28 17.68 1.71
N CYS A 80 -9.75 16.98 2.74
CA CYS A 80 -11.09 17.22 3.28
C CYS A 80 -11.15 18.37 4.28
N LYS A 81 -10.02 18.74 4.91
CA LYS A 81 -9.93 19.75 5.98
C LYS A 81 -10.80 19.49 7.22
N CYS A 82 -11.50 18.36 7.31
CA CYS A 82 -12.45 18.04 8.38
C CYS A 82 -11.86 17.20 9.54
N LYS A 83 -10.92 16.29 9.26
CA LYS A 83 -10.36 15.35 10.24
C LYS A 83 -8.83 15.39 10.22
N ASN A 84 -8.18 14.95 11.29
CA ASN A 84 -6.73 14.79 11.32
C ASN A 84 -6.25 13.78 10.25
N GLU A 85 -5.12 14.07 9.61
CA GLU A 85 -4.53 13.24 8.57
C GLU A 85 -3.71 12.09 9.16
N SER A 86 -4.39 11.06 9.68
CA SER A 86 -3.75 9.77 9.93
C SER A 86 -3.45 9.05 8.60
N ILE A 87 -2.61 8.01 8.64
CA ILE A 87 -2.36 7.17 7.46
C ILE A 87 -3.64 6.53 6.96
N LEU A 88 -4.46 5.98 7.84
CA LEU A 88 -5.74 5.40 7.46
C LEU A 88 -6.67 6.45 6.82
N HIS A 89 -6.67 7.69 7.33
CA HIS A 89 -7.43 8.77 6.72
C HIS A 89 -6.93 9.12 5.32
N ALA A 90 -5.62 9.32 5.16
CA ALA A 90 -5.01 9.67 3.88
C ALA A 90 -5.18 8.59 2.81
N LEU A 91 -5.30 7.32 3.21
CA LEU A 91 -5.33 6.19 2.28
C LEU A 91 -6.70 5.58 2.05
N TRP A 92 -7.66 5.69 2.98
CA TRP A 92 -8.94 4.97 2.88
C TRP A 92 -10.14 5.78 3.36
N VAL A 93 -10.06 6.46 4.50
CA VAL A 93 -11.24 7.08 5.15
C VAL A 93 -11.57 8.48 4.59
N CYS A 94 -10.64 9.16 3.93
CA CYS A 94 -10.90 10.50 3.41
C CYS A 94 -11.99 10.46 2.31
N ARG A 95 -13.13 11.11 2.58
CA ARG A 95 -14.29 11.19 1.67
C ARG A 95 -14.01 11.79 0.29
N LEU A 96 -12.89 12.50 0.13
CA LEU A 96 -12.50 13.09 -1.16
C LEU A 96 -11.62 12.16 -2.00
N LEU A 97 -11.24 10.98 -1.49
CA LEU A 97 -10.70 9.91 -2.31
C LEU A 97 -11.83 9.39 -3.19
N LYS A 98 -11.56 9.17 -4.48
CA LYS A 98 -12.52 8.63 -5.45
C LYS A 98 -12.62 7.10 -5.35
N VAL A 99 -12.70 6.59 -4.12
CA VAL A 99 -13.07 5.19 -3.85
C VAL A 99 -14.52 5.22 -3.44
N ASP A 100 -15.37 4.66 -4.29
CA ASP A 100 -16.74 4.44 -3.90
C ASP A 100 -16.77 3.16 -3.06
N CYS A 101 -16.81 3.32 -1.72
CA CYS A 101 -16.85 2.19 -0.80
C CYS A 101 -18.07 1.28 -1.06
N LEU A 102 -19.14 1.80 -1.68
CA LEU A 102 -20.30 1.00 -2.08
C LEU A 102 -19.95 0.01 -3.21
N LEU A 103 -18.94 0.32 -4.02
CA LEU A 103 -18.46 -0.55 -5.10
C LEU A 103 -17.53 -1.66 -4.60
N TRP A 104 -17.14 -1.66 -3.32
CA TRP A 104 -16.33 -2.74 -2.75
C TRP A 104 -16.88 -3.30 -1.43
N PRO A 105 -17.92 -4.13 -1.49
CA PRO A 105 -18.58 -4.69 -0.31
C PRO A 105 -17.65 -5.45 0.64
N SER A 106 -16.63 -6.15 0.10
CA SER A 106 -15.70 -6.97 0.89
C SER A 106 -14.80 -6.16 1.82
N VAL A 107 -14.59 -4.87 1.56
CA VAL A 107 -13.78 -3.96 2.41
C VAL A 107 -14.66 -2.89 3.07
N ASN A 108 -15.83 -2.63 2.52
CA ASN A 108 -16.81 -1.72 3.10
C ASN A 108 -17.18 -2.13 4.52
N GLY A 109 -17.29 -1.17 5.44
CA GLY A 109 -17.63 -1.44 6.83
C GLY A 109 -16.53 -2.06 7.69
N ARG A 110 -15.36 -2.45 7.14
CA ARG A 110 -14.21 -2.91 7.94
C ARG A 110 -13.48 -1.79 8.69
N CYS A 111 -13.88 -0.54 8.44
CA CYS A 111 -13.54 0.62 9.27
C CYS A 111 -14.68 0.94 10.24
N SER A 112 -15.09 -0.01 11.07
CA SER A 112 -16.17 0.22 12.05
C SER A 112 -15.61 0.45 13.45
N GLY A 113 -15.77 1.69 13.93
CA GLY A 113 -15.82 2.03 15.35
C GLY A 113 -14.51 2.10 16.12
N GLY A 114 -13.73 3.18 15.94
CA GLY A 114 -12.63 3.53 16.84
C GLY A 114 -11.44 4.24 16.18
N ALA A 115 -10.40 4.54 16.96
CA ALA A 115 -9.11 5.00 16.47
C ALA A 115 -8.31 3.82 15.87
N VAL A 116 -8.84 3.22 14.80
CA VAL A 116 -8.18 2.11 14.11
C VAL A 116 -6.89 2.64 13.45
N TYR A 117 -5.75 2.10 13.85
CA TYR A 117 -4.49 2.39 13.17
C TYR A 117 -4.45 1.69 11.82
N PHE A 118 -3.70 2.24 10.86
CA PHE A 118 -3.58 1.64 9.52
C PHE A 118 -3.11 0.17 9.57
N LEU A 119 -2.24 -0.18 10.52
CA LEU A 119 -1.75 -1.54 10.70
C LEU A 119 -2.85 -2.52 11.12
N GLU A 120 -3.75 -2.12 12.02
CA GLU A 120 -4.87 -2.97 12.45
C GLU A 120 -5.85 -3.19 11.31
N PHE A 121 -6.19 -2.11 10.59
CA PHE A 121 -7.05 -2.17 9.41
C PHE A 121 -6.52 -3.13 8.34
N ILE A 122 -5.23 -3.04 8.00
CA ILE A 122 -4.67 -3.86 6.93
C ILE A 122 -4.46 -5.31 7.35
N LEU A 123 -4.25 -5.58 8.64
CA LEU A 123 -4.23 -6.93 9.18
C LEU A 123 -5.63 -7.56 9.17
N ASP A 124 -6.69 -6.83 9.57
CA ASP A 124 -8.08 -7.29 9.45
C ASP A 124 -8.40 -7.65 8.00
N CYS A 125 -8.09 -6.75 7.06
CA CYS A 125 -8.28 -7.00 5.63
C CYS A 125 -7.50 -8.25 5.18
N PHE A 126 -6.26 -8.44 5.64
CA PHE A 126 -5.47 -9.62 5.26
C PHE A 126 -6.06 -10.95 5.77
N HIS A 127 -6.69 -10.96 6.95
CA HIS A 127 -7.35 -12.15 7.50
C HIS A 127 -8.65 -12.50 6.78
N HIS A 128 -9.32 -11.51 6.20
CA HIS A 128 -10.66 -11.68 5.64
C HIS A 128 -10.74 -11.60 4.11
N LEU A 129 -9.72 -11.09 3.44
CA LEU A 129 -9.64 -11.01 1.98
C LEU A 129 -8.80 -12.16 1.42
N ASN A 130 -9.20 -12.65 0.25
CA ASN A 130 -8.33 -13.52 -0.54
C ASN A 130 -7.13 -12.74 -1.13
N TYR A 131 -6.13 -13.46 -1.66
CA TYR A 131 -4.92 -12.84 -2.21
C TYR A 131 -5.20 -11.84 -3.34
N GLU A 132 -6.22 -12.10 -4.17
CA GLU A 132 -6.61 -11.19 -5.26
C GLU A 132 -7.13 -9.85 -4.73
N ASN A 133 -8.13 -9.88 -3.84
CA ASN A 133 -8.69 -8.69 -3.22
C ASN A 133 -7.67 -7.95 -2.36
N MET A 134 -6.78 -8.68 -1.68
CA MET A 134 -5.67 -8.07 -0.95
C MET A 134 -4.71 -7.33 -1.89
N GLY A 135 -4.40 -7.93 -3.04
CA GLY A 135 -3.60 -7.31 -4.09
C GLY A 135 -4.24 -6.02 -4.61
N LEU A 136 -5.53 -6.08 -4.92
CA LEU A 136 -6.33 -4.93 -5.33
C LEU A 136 -6.31 -3.83 -4.25
N LEU A 137 -6.40 -4.20 -2.98
CA LEU A 137 -6.48 -3.23 -1.87
C LEU A 137 -5.15 -2.48 -1.76
N CYS A 138 -4.03 -3.20 -1.85
CA CYS A 138 -2.70 -2.60 -1.86
C CYS A 138 -2.54 -1.58 -2.99
N VAL A 139 -3.05 -1.89 -4.19
CA VAL A 139 -2.99 -0.97 -5.34
C VAL A 139 -3.91 0.23 -5.15
N VAL A 140 -5.13 0.04 -4.63
CA VAL A 140 -6.06 1.15 -4.33
C VAL A 140 -5.47 2.10 -3.29
N LEU A 141 -4.91 1.58 -2.20
CA LEU A 141 -4.24 2.38 -1.17
C LEU A 141 -3.08 3.19 -1.76
N TRP A 142 -2.28 2.56 -2.63
CA TRP A 142 -1.18 3.23 -3.33
C TRP A 142 -1.68 4.32 -4.30
N ARG A 143 -2.74 4.05 -5.06
CA ARG A 143 -3.39 5.02 -5.96
C ARG A 143 -3.97 6.20 -5.18
N ASN A 144 -4.58 5.95 -4.03
CA ASN A 144 -5.11 7.00 -3.15
C ASN A 144 -4.00 7.92 -2.63
N TRP A 145 -2.86 7.34 -2.23
CA TRP A 145 -1.68 8.12 -1.86
C TRP A 145 -1.17 8.99 -3.01
N TYR A 146 -1.08 8.44 -4.22
CA TYR A 146 -0.69 9.18 -5.41
C TYR A 146 -1.63 10.38 -5.66
N ILE A 147 -2.95 10.15 -5.64
CA ILE A 147 -3.96 11.20 -5.85
C ILE A 147 -3.88 12.27 -4.78
N ARG A 148 -3.71 11.88 -3.51
CA ARG A 148 -3.50 12.83 -2.41
C ARG A 148 -2.29 13.71 -2.70
N ASN A 149 -1.14 13.14 -3.08
CA ASN A 149 0.07 13.91 -3.33
C ASN A 149 -0.08 14.85 -4.53
N VAL A 150 -0.68 14.38 -5.62
CA VAL A 150 -0.98 15.22 -6.79
C VAL A 150 -1.79 16.45 -6.38
N ARG A 151 -2.85 16.26 -5.57
CA ARG A 151 -3.70 17.36 -5.10
C ARG A 151 -3.01 18.29 -4.12
N VAL A 152 -2.18 17.76 -3.21
CA VAL A 152 -1.43 18.57 -2.23
C VAL A 152 -0.37 19.44 -2.91
N HIS A 153 0.26 18.93 -3.97
CA HIS A 153 1.31 19.64 -4.70
C HIS A 153 0.80 20.40 -5.94
N GLY A 154 -0.53 20.54 -6.10
CA GLY A 154 -1.12 21.35 -7.17
C GLY A 154 -1.00 20.78 -8.58
N SER A 155 -0.61 19.51 -8.73
CA SER A 155 -0.54 18.84 -10.02
C SER A 155 -1.95 18.48 -10.53
N LYS A 156 -2.14 18.44 -11.86
CA LYS A 156 -3.40 17.98 -12.46
C LYS A 156 -3.62 16.49 -12.13
N CYS A 157 -4.81 16.18 -11.61
CA CYS A 157 -5.25 14.80 -11.36
C CYS A 157 -6.14 14.35 -12.51
N ASP A 158 -5.96 13.13 -13.00
CA ASP A 158 -6.83 12.56 -14.04
C ASP A 158 -8.28 12.55 -13.52
N ALA A 159 -9.12 13.37 -14.15
CA ALA A 159 -10.52 13.52 -13.81
C ALA A 159 -11.33 12.57 -14.70
N GLY A 160 -11.45 11.30 -14.31
CA GLY A 160 -12.33 10.40 -15.08
C GLY A 160 -12.56 9.03 -14.47
N ILE A 161 -11.52 8.38 -13.95
CA ILE A 161 -11.61 6.96 -13.57
C ILE A 161 -11.78 6.81 -12.05
N ASN A 162 -12.68 5.91 -11.64
CA ASN A 162 -12.81 5.48 -10.25
C ASN A 162 -11.51 4.80 -9.80
N ASN A 163 -11.06 5.02 -8.55
CA ASN A 163 -9.78 4.48 -8.10
C ASN A 163 -9.74 2.94 -8.09
N LEU A 164 -10.90 2.30 -7.86
CA LEU A 164 -11.06 0.85 -7.90
C LEU A 164 -10.92 0.31 -9.32
N GLU A 165 -11.62 0.91 -10.27
CA GLU A 165 -11.55 0.56 -11.70
C GLU A 165 -10.12 0.73 -12.24
N TRP A 166 -9.47 1.86 -11.91
CA TRP A 166 -8.07 2.08 -12.26
C TRP A 166 -7.16 0.99 -11.70
N ALA A 167 -7.38 0.55 -10.46
CA ALA A 167 -6.58 -0.49 -9.82
C ALA A 167 -6.76 -1.86 -10.49
N HIS A 168 -7.97 -2.20 -10.95
CA HIS A 168 -8.21 -3.41 -11.74
C HIS A 168 -7.44 -3.38 -13.06
N HIS A 169 -7.48 -2.27 -13.81
CA HIS A 169 -6.72 -2.13 -15.04
C HIS A 169 -5.21 -2.25 -14.77
N PHE A 170 -4.71 -1.56 -13.74
CA PHE A 170 -3.31 -1.62 -13.35
C PHE A 170 -2.84 -3.06 -13.05
N LEU A 171 -3.64 -3.85 -12.33
CA LEU A 171 -3.30 -5.24 -12.00
C LEU A 171 -3.35 -6.15 -13.23
N ARG A 172 -4.30 -5.93 -14.13
CA ARG A 172 -4.40 -6.68 -15.40
C ARG A 172 -3.16 -6.43 -16.25
N ASP A 173 -2.80 -5.16 -16.44
CA ASP A 173 -1.64 -4.76 -17.23
C ASP A 173 -0.33 -5.29 -16.62
N TYR A 174 -0.20 -5.21 -15.29
CA TYR A 174 0.96 -5.77 -14.59
C TYR A 174 1.05 -7.29 -14.75
N SER A 175 -0.07 -8.00 -14.62
CA SER A 175 -0.11 -9.45 -14.78
C SER A 175 0.29 -9.86 -16.20
N ALA A 176 -0.26 -9.20 -17.22
CA ALA A 176 0.09 -9.44 -18.62
C ALA A 176 1.59 -9.21 -18.88
N ALA A 177 2.15 -8.10 -18.39
CA ALA A 177 3.57 -7.80 -18.55
C ALA A 177 4.49 -8.79 -17.81
N SER A 178 4.03 -9.32 -16.67
CA SER A 178 4.79 -10.29 -15.88
C SER A 178 4.88 -11.66 -16.56
N VAL A 179 3.85 -12.08 -17.30
CA VAL A 179 3.85 -13.32 -18.09
C VAL A 179 4.82 -13.20 -19.27
N VAL A 180 4.74 -12.10 -20.04
CA VAL A 180 5.63 -11.85 -21.18
C VAL A 180 7.12 -11.84 -20.77
N SER A 181 7.43 -11.32 -19.58
CA SER A 181 8.81 -11.29 -19.07
C SER A 181 9.36 -12.68 -18.71
N VAL A 182 8.50 -13.62 -18.34
CA VAL A 182 8.89 -15.02 -18.07
C VAL A 182 9.14 -15.76 -19.38
N ASP A 183 8.27 -15.57 -20.38
CA ASP A 183 8.38 -16.24 -21.69
C ASP A 183 9.56 -15.70 -22.52
N ALA A 184 9.85 -14.40 -22.43
CA ALA A 184 11.03 -13.78 -23.03
C ALA A 184 12.34 -14.30 -22.40
N GLY A 185 12.32 -14.74 -21.14
CA GLY A 185 13.46 -15.37 -20.46
C GLY A 185 13.69 -16.82 -20.88
N GLN A 186 12.67 -17.52 -21.37
CA GLN A 186 12.78 -18.92 -21.82
C GLN A 186 13.21 -19.05 -23.29
N SER A 187 12.89 -18.06 -24.13
CA SER A 187 13.24 -18.04 -25.56
C SER A 187 14.73 -17.77 -25.85
N VAL A 188 15.52 -17.34 -24.86
CA VAL A 188 16.97 -17.07 -25.03
C VAL A 188 17.83 -18.34 -24.80
N VAL A 189 17.26 -19.43 -24.30
CA VAL A 189 18.05 -20.63 -23.91
C VAL A 189 18.19 -21.68 -25.03
N GLN A 190 17.51 -21.54 -26.18
CA GLN A 190 17.60 -22.48 -27.30
C GLN A 190 18.27 -21.87 -28.53
N SER A 191 19.57 -21.53 -28.47
CA SER A 191 20.40 -21.29 -29.67
C SER A 191 21.89 -21.24 -29.33
N LYS A 192 22.45 -22.35 -28.84
CA LYS A 192 23.87 -22.70 -29.01
C LYS A 192 23.99 -24.22 -29.01
N ILE A 193 23.83 -24.82 -30.19
CA ILE A 193 24.43 -26.11 -30.54
C ILE A 193 25.57 -25.77 -31.49
#